data_AF-A0A3S1JG35-F1
#
_entry.id   AF-A0A3S1JG35-F1
#
_cell.length_a   1.000
_cell.length_b   1.000
_cell.length_c   1.000
_cell.angle_alpha   90.00
_cell.angle_beta   90.00
_cell.angle_gamma   90.00
#
_symmetry.space_group_name_H-M   'P 1'
#
loop_
_entity.id
_entity.type
_entity.pdbx_description
1 polymer ?
#
loop_
_entity_poly.entity_id
_entity_poly.type
_entity_poly.pdbx_seq_one_letter_code
_entity_poly.pdbx_strand_id
1 'polypeptide(L)'
;MARAVIKHLISKAAVLVFLIAISAARTRAQQTPASLQRKVNITVTNIRFDSLLSLVSKHTGVKFAVNTHKFPPSKIIRVRKGVQPIATLLDNIREHTGIWYTLVGSHVIFVDNPPRKKEPVTAPATTTAAKYPAIPVKRIADTVFRIALQPLATVQYRPDTIPDSSGLAFPSFGIKLKKTRKVTADTSATGWLNISLLRLPSLFSLGLYRNDTMYRQLSAHRSLVIAGWYDTTKQQPPPAPSPATAAKNTAARIVAARQHTERKPTLLQRTGDFIKEALTVPYRPSTNDTRSENSDAATFALAPFVRTGVYADETFYVNPTLHLGLPFLYGVLTWSSNLNKSLVRYGAGTSVRLADNWRMHLQVTTGSLNLNATDHDTLGTALPLETKSNYLKAALLADKRVGKQFRLLAGVTFNQLSSTYYFRNNPVAPGDRDYPRFANLQPPGPPYGNNNENNKRQWIGFYLGIFYQLDFLK
;
A
#
# COMPACT_ATOMS: atom_id res chain seq x y z
N MET A 1 -6.42 47.88 -14.17
CA MET A 1 -6.54 47.41 -12.76
C MET A 1 -6.58 45.88 -12.60
N ALA A 2 -7.39 45.13 -13.35
CA ALA A 2 -7.54 43.68 -13.16
C ALA A 2 -6.23 42.87 -13.16
N ARG A 3 -5.29 43.17 -14.07
CA ARG A 3 -3.97 42.52 -14.12
C ARG A 3 -3.11 42.72 -12.86
N ALA A 4 -3.21 43.90 -12.21
CA ALA A 4 -2.46 44.19 -10.99
C ALA A 4 -3.04 43.41 -9.79
N VAL A 5 -4.37 43.30 -9.72
CA VAL A 5 -5.08 42.52 -8.69
C VAL A 5 -4.74 41.03 -8.81
N ILE A 6 -4.70 40.50 -10.04
CA ILE A 6 -4.35 39.09 -10.29
C ILE A 6 -2.90 38.79 -9.89
N LYS A 7 -1.94 39.66 -10.24
CA LYS A 7 -0.54 39.50 -9.81
C LYS A 7 -0.41 39.48 -8.28
N HIS A 8 -1.17 40.33 -7.59
CA HIS A 8 -1.13 40.41 -6.14
C HIS A 8 -1.74 39.15 -5.46
N LEU A 9 -2.82 38.59 -6.03
CA LEU A 9 -3.42 37.34 -5.58
C LEU A 9 -2.51 36.12 -5.79
N ILE A 10 -1.83 36.03 -6.95
CA ILE A 10 -0.89 34.94 -7.25
C ILE A 10 0.31 34.96 -6.28
N SER A 11 0.85 36.15 -6.01
CA SER A 11 1.95 36.31 -5.06
C SER A 11 1.55 35.86 -3.65
N LYS A 12 0.37 36.26 -3.16
CA LYS A 12 -0.14 35.84 -1.84
C LYS A 12 -0.42 34.33 -1.77
N ALA A 13 -0.97 33.74 -2.82
CA ALA A 13 -1.21 32.30 -2.88
C ALA A 13 0.10 31.50 -2.90
N ALA A 14 1.11 31.96 -3.65
CA ALA A 14 2.43 31.33 -3.66
C ALA A 14 3.11 31.39 -2.28
N VAL A 15 3.03 32.53 -1.59
CA VAL A 15 3.54 32.68 -0.22
C VAL A 15 2.81 31.76 0.77
N LEU A 16 1.48 31.63 0.64
CA LEU A 16 0.69 30.73 1.50
C LEU A 16 1.06 29.26 1.26
N VAL A 17 1.20 28.82 0.00
CA VAL A 17 1.62 27.45 -0.34
C VAL A 17 3.04 27.19 0.15
N PHE A 18 3.94 28.17 0.03
CA PHE A 18 5.32 28.08 0.55
C PHE A 18 5.35 28.00 2.08
N LEU A 19 4.51 28.76 2.79
CA LEU A 19 4.37 28.69 4.24
C LEU A 19 3.81 27.34 4.72
N ILE A 20 2.83 26.78 4.00
CA ILE A 20 2.28 25.44 4.28
C ILE A 20 3.33 24.35 4.01
N ALA A 21 4.14 24.49 2.96
CA ALA A 21 5.23 23.56 2.68
C ALA A 21 6.34 23.62 3.75
N ILE A 22 6.69 24.81 4.25
CA ILE A 22 7.67 24.98 5.34
C ILE A 22 7.13 24.44 6.66
N SER A 23 5.85 24.64 6.98
CA SER A 23 5.27 24.12 8.22
C SER A 23 5.17 22.59 8.21
N ALA A 24 4.88 21.98 7.06
CA ALA A 24 4.93 20.52 6.86
C ALA A 24 6.36 19.95 6.90
N ALA A 25 7.38 20.72 6.53
CA ALA A 25 8.78 20.30 6.63
C ALA A 25 9.32 20.35 8.08
N ARG A 26 8.75 21.19 8.95
CA ARG A 26 9.18 21.36 10.35
C ARG A 26 8.56 20.37 11.34
N THR A 27 7.57 19.58 10.93
CA THR A 27 7.00 18.49 11.74
C THR A 27 7.71 17.15 11.53
N ARG A 28 8.99 17.15 11.13
CA ARG A 28 9.90 16.09 11.56
C ARG A 28 10.16 16.32 13.04
N ALA A 29 9.21 15.90 13.89
CA ALA A 29 9.48 15.71 15.30
C ALA A 29 10.72 14.84 15.36
N GLN A 30 11.85 15.45 15.70
CA GLN A 30 13.12 14.78 15.86
C GLN A 30 12.87 13.75 16.95
N GLN A 31 12.58 12.52 16.54
CA GLN A 31 12.76 11.35 17.39
C GLN A 31 14.27 11.23 17.56
N THR A 32 14.84 12.15 18.36
CA THR A 32 16.21 12.04 18.80
C THR A 32 16.26 10.68 19.48
N PRO A 33 17.08 9.73 18.98
CA PRO A 33 17.22 8.42 19.62
C PRO A 33 17.39 8.65 21.11
N ALA A 34 16.69 7.89 21.96
CA ALA A 34 16.64 8.13 23.40
C ALA A 34 18.06 8.35 23.93
N SER A 35 18.41 9.62 24.15
CA SER A 35 19.78 9.95 24.53
C SER A 35 19.91 9.55 25.99
N LEU A 36 20.51 8.38 26.20
CA LEU A 36 20.81 7.83 27.52
C LEU A 36 21.66 8.78 28.39
N GLN A 37 22.25 9.81 27.77
CA GLN A 37 23.05 10.84 28.42
C GLN A 37 22.21 11.93 29.08
N ARG A 38 20.89 12.00 28.83
CA ARG A 38 20.02 12.96 29.52
C ARG A 38 20.07 12.70 31.03
N LYS A 39 20.20 13.77 31.80
CA LYS A 39 20.31 13.71 33.27
C LYS A 39 18.90 13.75 33.88
N VAL A 40 18.68 12.94 34.91
CA VAL A 40 17.46 12.93 35.71
C VAL A 40 17.82 13.21 37.16
N ASN A 41 17.07 14.12 37.81
CA ASN A 41 17.21 14.40 39.23
C ASN A 41 16.26 13.52 40.04
N ILE A 42 16.80 12.66 40.90
CA ILE A 42 16.04 11.76 41.77
C ILE A 42 16.13 12.28 43.20
N THR A 43 14.99 12.57 43.82
CA THR A 43 14.92 13.17 45.16
C THR A 43 14.84 12.16 46.30
N VAL A 44 14.41 10.93 46.02
CA VAL A 44 14.15 9.88 47.01
C VAL A 44 14.94 8.61 46.72
N THR A 45 15.44 7.95 47.76
CA THR A 45 16.25 6.72 47.63
C THR A 45 15.38 5.48 47.43
N ASN A 46 14.23 5.40 48.11
CA ASN A 46 13.28 4.31 47.98
C ASN A 46 12.04 4.85 47.27
N ILE A 47 11.75 4.32 46.08
CA ILE A 47 10.64 4.78 45.24
C ILE A 47 9.95 3.57 44.61
N ARG A 48 8.62 3.67 44.44
CA ARG A 48 7.89 2.67 43.65
C ARG A 48 8.36 2.70 42.20
N PHE A 49 8.45 1.54 41.59
CA PHE A 49 8.98 1.41 40.24
C PHE A 49 8.20 2.24 39.22
N ASP A 50 6.86 2.19 39.26
CA ASP A 50 5.99 3.00 38.41
C ASP A 50 6.22 4.51 38.57
N SER A 51 6.32 4.99 39.82
CA SER A 51 6.62 6.39 40.12
C SER A 51 7.99 6.81 39.59
N LEU A 52 9.00 5.94 39.67
CA LEU A 52 10.30 6.22 39.08
C LEU A 52 10.22 6.33 37.56
N LEU A 53 9.58 5.38 36.88
CA LEU A 53 9.45 5.41 35.42
C LEU A 53 8.68 6.64 34.95
N SER A 54 7.63 7.03 35.66
CA SER A 54 6.86 8.25 35.40
C SER A 54 7.71 9.51 35.56
N LEU A 55 8.50 9.60 36.64
CA LEU A 55 9.41 10.71 36.88
C LEU A 55 10.46 10.84 35.78
N VAL A 56 11.09 9.72 35.39
CA VAL A 56 12.08 9.68 34.31
C VAL A 56 11.43 10.06 32.98
N SER A 57 10.25 9.51 32.67
CA SER A 57 9.50 9.83 31.46
C SER A 57 9.15 11.32 31.38
N LYS A 58 8.76 11.93 32.49
CA LYS A 58 8.44 13.36 32.56
C LYS A 58 9.67 14.24 32.34
N HIS A 59 10.81 13.88 32.91
CA HIS A 59 12.05 14.67 32.78
C HIS A 59 12.72 14.50 31.42
N THR A 60 12.57 13.34 30.79
CA THR A 60 13.42 12.95 29.65
C THR A 60 12.65 12.73 28.36
N GLY A 61 11.33 12.59 28.41
CA GLY A 61 10.48 12.24 27.27
C GLY A 61 10.63 10.79 26.81
N VAL A 62 11.42 9.96 27.50
CA VAL A 62 11.61 8.54 27.19
C VAL A 62 10.39 7.75 27.68
N LYS A 63 9.88 6.86 26.83
CA LYS A 63 8.75 5.99 27.18
C LYS A 63 9.26 4.63 27.64
N PHE A 64 8.60 4.06 28.64
CA PHE A 64 8.97 2.77 29.22
C PHE A 64 7.89 1.73 28.94
N ALA A 65 8.31 0.51 28.61
CA ALA A 65 7.44 -0.66 28.55
C ALA A 65 7.97 -1.71 29.53
N VAL A 66 7.09 -2.21 30.40
CA VAL A 66 7.40 -3.23 31.39
C VAL A 66 6.38 -4.37 31.30
N ASN A 67 6.85 -5.61 31.43
CA ASN A 67 5.96 -6.75 31.61
C ASN A 67 5.49 -6.79 33.07
N THR A 68 4.27 -6.30 33.32
CA THR A 68 3.69 -6.18 34.66
C THR A 68 3.43 -7.53 35.35
N HIS A 69 3.29 -8.62 34.59
CA HIS A 69 3.14 -9.97 35.14
C HIS A 69 4.43 -10.44 35.82
N LYS A 70 5.58 -10.02 35.28
CA LYS A 70 6.90 -10.42 35.79
C LYS A 70 7.47 -9.42 36.77
N PHE A 71 7.15 -8.14 36.58
CA PHE A 71 7.62 -7.09 37.45
C PHE A 71 6.46 -6.19 37.91
N PRO A 72 5.98 -6.39 39.15
CA PRO A 72 4.89 -5.60 39.69
C PRO A 72 5.26 -4.11 39.72
N PRO A 73 4.43 -3.21 39.15
CA PRO A 73 4.71 -1.77 39.11
C PRO A 73 4.79 -1.13 40.51
N SER A 74 4.14 -1.76 41.50
CA SER A 74 4.14 -1.34 42.90
C SER A 74 5.43 -1.70 43.66
N LYS A 75 6.34 -2.48 43.07
CA LYS A 75 7.58 -2.89 43.74
C LYS A 75 8.44 -1.66 44.08
N ILE A 76 8.87 -1.55 45.33
CA ILE A 76 9.79 -0.51 45.78
C ILE A 76 11.20 -0.90 45.35
N ILE A 77 11.89 0.02 44.70
CA ILE A 77 13.29 -0.13 44.30
C ILE A 77 14.15 0.94 44.96
N ARG A 78 15.37 0.55 45.30
CA ARG A 78 16.39 1.44 45.86
C ARG A 78 17.21 2.03 44.71
N VAL A 79 17.24 3.36 44.61
CA VAL A 79 17.97 4.10 43.58
C VAL A 79 18.87 5.16 44.22
N ARG A 80 19.97 5.51 43.55
CA ARG A 80 20.86 6.57 44.02
C ARG A 80 20.17 7.93 43.90
N LYS A 81 20.19 8.72 44.99
CA LYS A 81 19.68 10.09 45.02
C LYS A 81 20.64 11.03 44.27
N GLY A 82 20.10 12.05 43.61
CA GLY A 82 20.87 13.09 42.92
C GLY A 82 20.65 13.12 41.40
N VAL A 83 21.46 13.93 40.72
CA VAL A 83 21.42 14.12 39.26
C VAL A 83 22.32 13.08 38.61
N GLN A 84 21.74 12.18 37.82
CA GLN A 84 22.52 11.14 37.11
C GLN A 84 22.00 10.91 35.68
N PRO A 85 22.85 10.43 34.75
CA PRO A 85 22.41 10.01 33.43
C PRO A 85 21.40 8.85 33.49
N ILE A 86 20.49 8.79 32.51
CA ILE A 86 19.53 7.67 32.38
C ILE A 86 20.27 6.33 32.28
N ALA A 87 21.39 6.26 31.54
CA ALA A 87 22.21 5.05 31.47
C ALA A 87 22.56 4.51 32.87
N THR A 88 23.13 5.37 33.72
CA THR A 88 23.53 5.03 35.08
C THR A 88 22.33 4.61 35.94
N LEU A 89 21.18 5.28 35.77
CA LEU A 89 19.96 4.88 36.46
C LEU A 89 19.49 3.48 36.02
N LEU A 90 19.47 3.20 34.72
CA LEU A 90 19.04 1.90 34.19
C LEU A 90 19.99 0.77 34.59
N ASP A 91 21.31 1.02 34.63
CA ASP A 91 22.29 0.07 35.15
C ASP A 91 22.08 -0.22 36.64
N ASN A 92 21.80 0.81 37.46
CA ASN A 92 21.46 0.61 38.88
C ASN A 92 20.18 -0.22 39.04
N ILE A 93 19.14 0.03 38.22
CA ILE A 93 17.91 -0.78 38.22
C ILE A 93 18.23 -2.22 37.86
N ARG A 94 19.04 -2.47 36.82
CA ARG A 94 19.45 -3.82 36.42
C ARG A 94 20.18 -4.53 37.56
N GLU A 95 21.13 -3.87 38.19
CA GLU A 95 21.92 -4.42 39.30
C GLU A 95 21.06 -4.84 40.49
N HIS A 96 20.06 -4.01 40.87
CA HIS A 96 19.23 -4.28 42.06
C HIS A 96 18.04 -5.20 41.79
N THR A 97 17.57 -5.29 40.54
CA THR A 97 16.35 -6.04 40.19
C THR A 97 16.60 -7.29 39.36
N GLY A 98 17.78 -7.41 38.74
CA GLY A 98 18.10 -8.46 37.77
C GLY A 98 17.46 -8.26 36.39
N ILE A 99 16.73 -7.15 36.17
CA ILE A 99 15.95 -6.93 34.95
C ILE A 99 16.80 -6.23 33.90
N TRP A 100 16.82 -6.82 32.71
CA TRP A 100 17.53 -6.27 31.57
C TRP A 100 16.66 -5.25 30.84
N TYR A 101 17.28 -4.40 30.02
CA TYR A 101 16.54 -3.47 29.17
C TYR A 101 17.10 -3.46 27.75
N THR A 102 16.24 -3.18 26.78
CA THR A 102 16.61 -2.94 25.38
C THR A 102 16.06 -1.59 24.93
N LEU A 103 16.80 -0.92 24.05
CA LEU A 103 16.40 0.36 23.45
C LEU A 103 15.77 0.13 22.09
N VAL A 104 14.60 0.72 21.86
CA VAL A 104 13.90 0.72 20.57
C VAL A 104 13.50 2.16 20.26
N GLY A 105 14.38 2.88 19.54
CA GLY A 105 14.18 4.29 19.22
C GLY A 105 14.17 5.18 20.46
N SER A 106 13.01 5.75 20.81
CA SER A 106 12.78 6.54 22.03
C SER A 106 12.16 5.76 23.19
N HIS A 107 12.05 4.44 23.07
CA HIS A 107 11.43 3.56 24.05
C HIS A 107 12.47 2.65 24.72
N VAL A 108 12.34 2.50 26.03
CA VAL A 108 13.09 1.53 26.84
C VAL A 108 12.14 0.39 27.20
N ILE A 109 12.50 -0.83 26.83
CA ILE A 109 11.69 -2.03 27.10
C ILE A 109 12.45 -2.90 28.11
N PHE A 110 11.83 -3.19 29.25
CA PHE A 110 12.37 -4.09 30.26
C PHE A 110 12.11 -5.55 29.90
N VAL A 111 13.15 -6.39 29.96
CA VAL A 111 13.17 -7.79 29.53
C VAL A 111 13.72 -8.66 30.67
N ASP A 112 13.06 -9.80 30.90
CA ASP A 112 13.28 -10.65 32.08
C ASP A 112 14.50 -11.59 31.98
N ASN A 113 14.98 -11.85 30.76
CA ASN A 113 16.16 -12.67 30.53
C ASN A 113 17.16 -11.81 29.76
N PRO A 114 18.47 -11.85 30.07
CA PRO A 114 19.45 -11.28 29.17
C PRO A 114 19.17 -11.85 27.77
N PRO A 115 19.18 -11.02 26.71
CA PRO A 115 19.10 -11.56 25.36
C PRO A 115 20.17 -12.64 25.28
N ARG A 116 19.76 -13.90 25.11
CA ARG A 116 20.71 -15.02 25.01
C ARG A 116 21.73 -14.59 23.98
N LYS A 117 22.99 -14.42 24.38
CA LYS A 117 24.09 -14.16 23.46
C LYS A 117 23.91 -15.23 22.40
N LYS A 118 23.54 -14.85 21.17
CA LYS A 118 23.38 -15.83 20.10
C LYS A 118 24.77 -16.43 19.96
N GLU A 119 24.96 -17.63 20.51
CA GLU A 119 26.16 -18.40 20.23
C GLU A 119 26.24 -18.46 18.70
N PRO A 120 27.42 -18.17 18.12
CA PRO A 120 27.58 -18.22 16.68
C PRO A 120 27.11 -19.59 16.23
N VAL A 121 25.99 -19.63 15.51
CA VAL A 121 25.48 -20.86 14.93
C VAL A 121 26.56 -21.31 13.97
N THR A 122 27.31 -22.35 14.35
CA THR A 122 28.28 -23.00 13.49
C THR A 122 27.55 -23.32 12.20
N ALA A 123 27.96 -22.67 11.11
CA ALA A 123 27.29 -22.80 9.83
C ALA A 123 27.14 -24.29 9.49
N PRO A 124 25.93 -24.79 9.18
CA PRO A 124 25.78 -26.15 8.71
C PRO A 124 26.63 -26.32 7.45
N ALA A 125 27.44 -27.37 7.44
CA ALA A 125 28.37 -27.68 6.36
C ALA A 125 27.66 -27.55 5.00
N THR A 126 28.21 -26.70 4.14
CA THR A 126 27.67 -26.41 2.82
C THR A 126 27.72 -27.67 1.95
N THR A 127 26.60 -28.39 1.86
CA THR A 127 26.40 -29.40 0.81
C THR A 127 26.40 -28.70 -0.54
N THR A 128 27.31 -29.11 -1.40
CA THR A 128 27.59 -28.57 -2.74
C THR A 128 26.33 -28.66 -3.61
N ALA A 129 25.71 -27.52 -3.89
CA ALA A 129 24.50 -27.46 -4.71
C ALA A 129 24.82 -27.74 -6.20
N ALA A 130 24.11 -28.69 -6.78
CA ALA A 130 24.21 -29.08 -8.18
C ALA A 130 23.82 -27.91 -9.11
N LYS A 131 24.66 -27.72 -10.13
CA LYS A 131 24.55 -26.71 -11.20
C LYS A 131 23.30 -26.98 -12.06
N TYR A 132 22.30 -26.12 -12.00
CA TYR A 132 21.20 -26.13 -12.99
C TYR A 132 21.54 -25.27 -14.21
N PRO A 133 21.18 -25.70 -15.44
CA PRO A 133 21.44 -24.95 -16.66
C PRO A 133 20.57 -23.69 -16.76
N ALA A 134 21.20 -22.57 -17.12
CA ALA A 134 20.56 -21.27 -17.29
C ALA A 134 19.62 -21.22 -18.50
N ILE A 135 18.41 -20.69 -18.32
CA ILE A 135 17.46 -20.38 -19.41
C ILE A 135 17.69 -18.92 -19.85
N PRO A 136 17.85 -18.62 -21.15
CA PRO A 136 18.13 -17.27 -21.62
C PRO A 136 16.89 -16.34 -21.55
N VAL A 137 17.02 -15.25 -20.77
CA VAL A 137 15.98 -14.25 -20.43
C VAL A 137 15.72 -13.21 -21.54
N LYS A 138 16.35 -13.31 -22.70
CA LYS A 138 16.32 -12.26 -23.74
C LYS A 138 14.98 -12.01 -24.44
N ARG A 139 13.94 -12.84 -24.26
CA ARG A 139 12.70 -12.77 -25.09
C ARG A 139 11.51 -11.98 -24.53
N ILE A 140 11.52 -11.56 -23.26
CA ILE A 140 10.30 -10.99 -22.64
C ILE A 140 10.29 -9.44 -22.68
N ALA A 141 11.44 -8.78 -22.72
CA ALA A 141 11.52 -7.31 -22.70
C ALA A 141 11.04 -6.66 -24.02
N ASP A 142 11.31 -7.30 -25.17
CA ASP A 142 10.95 -6.74 -26.49
C ASP A 142 9.44 -6.77 -26.77
N THR A 143 8.71 -7.71 -26.19
CA THR A 143 7.26 -7.86 -26.45
C THR A 143 6.44 -6.77 -25.75
N VAL A 144 6.87 -6.31 -24.58
CA VAL A 144 6.15 -5.27 -23.81
C VAL A 144 6.38 -3.88 -24.41
N PHE A 145 7.57 -3.62 -24.96
CA PHE A 145 7.90 -2.29 -25.52
C PHE A 145 7.21 -2.01 -26.87
N ARG A 146 6.90 -3.04 -27.68
CA ARG A 146 6.19 -2.86 -28.96
C ARG A 146 4.69 -2.57 -28.83
N ILE A 147 4.05 -2.97 -27.73
CA ILE A 147 2.60 -2.74 -27.52
C ILE A 147 2.31 -1.28 -27.12
N ALA A 148 3.28 -0.59 -26.50
CA ALA A 148 3.09 0.77 -25.99
C ALA A 148 3.30 1.89 -27.02
N LEU A 149 3.78 1.59 -28.23
CA LEU A 149 4.21 2.58 -29.23
C LEU A 149 3.59 2.43 -30.62
N GLN A 150 2.53 1.63 -30.79
CA GLN A 150 1.82 1.64 -32.06
C GLN A 150 1.01 2.94 -32.19
N PRO A 151 1.26 3.77 -33.23
CA PRO A 151 0.38 4.89 -33.52
C PRO A 151 -1.01 4.35 -33.82
N LEU A 152 -2.05 4.92 -33.19
CA LEU A 152 -3.44 4.66 -33.57
C LEU A 152 -3.56 4.98 -35.06
N ALA A 153 -3.73 3.94 -35.88
CA ALA A 153 -3.97 4.11 -37.31
C ALA A 153 -5.21 4.99 -37.47
N THR A 154 -5.05 6.07 -38.23
CA THR A 154 -6.10 6.99 -38.63
C THR A 154 -7.23 6.17 -39.27
N VAL A 155 -8.38 6.11 -38.60
CA VAL A 155 -9.62 5.59 -39.20
C VAL A 155 -9.98 6.54 -40.34
N GLN A 156 -9.71 6.13 -41.59
CA GLN A 156 -10.20 6.84 -42.76
C GLN A 156 -11.73 6.71 -42.77
N TYR A 157 -12.40 7.84 -42.57
CA TYR A 157 -13.83 7.98 -42.75
C TYR A 157 -14.13 7.84 -44.24
N ARG A 158 -14.88 6.79 -44.61
CA ARG A 158 -15.43 6.59 -45.94
C ARG A 158 -16.86 7.15 -45.92
N PRO A 159 -17.12 8.35 -46.46
CA PRO A 159 -18.49 8.73 -46.74
C PRO A 159 -18.89 7.92 -47.97
N ASP A 160 -19.88 7.05 -47.85
CA ASP A 160 -20.77 6.60 -48.94
C ASP A 160 -21.56 5.39 -48.43
N THR A 161 -22.79 5.66 -48.01
CA THR A 161 -24.03 4.94 -48.37
C THR A 161 -25.14 5.49 -47.49
N ILE A 162 -26.03 6.27 -48.09
CA ILE A 162 -27.34 6.60 -47.55
C ILE A 162 -28.23 5.36 -47.75
N PRO A 163 -28.77 4.71 -46.71
CA PRO A 163 -29.81 3.72 -46.90
C PRO A 163 -31.16 4.44 -46.92
N ASP A 164 -31.89 4.22 -48.01
CA ASP A 164 -33.27 4.64 -48.20
C ASP A 164 -34.17 4.23 -47.03
N SER A 165 -35.00 5.18 -46.61
CA SER A 165 -36.09 4.99 -45.67
C SER A 165 -37.27 4.29 -46.35
N SER A 166 -37.44 3.00 -46.13
CA SER A 166 -38.77 2.39 -46.23
C SER A 166 -38.88 1.12 -45.40
N GLY A 167 -39.79 1.17 -44.42
CA GLY A 167 -40.44 0.02 -43.80
C GLY A 167 -39.58 -0.79 -42.82
N LEU A 168 -40.02 -0.85 -41.56
CA LEU A 168 -40.31 -2.11 -40.87
C LEU A 168 -40.93 -1.84 -39.49
N ALA A 169 -42.02 -2.57 -39.24
CA ALA A 169 -42.89 -2.47 -38.09
C ALA A 169 -42.21 -2.94 -36.79
N PHE A 170 -42.58 -2.30 -35.67
CA PHE A 170 -42.22 -2.73 -34.33
C PHE A 170 -43.29 -3.66 -33.75
N PRO A 171 -42.93 -4.78 -33.08
CA PRO A 171 -43.86 -5.46 -32.20
C PRO A 171 -43.96 -4.71 -30.87
N SER A 172 -45.19 -4.36 -30.49
CA SER A 172 -45.56 -3.79 -29.20
C SER A 172 -45.59 -4.88 -28.12
N PHE A 173 -44.69 -4.80 -27.15
CA PHE A 173 -44.85 -5.53 -25.88
C PHE A 173 -45.72 -4.71 -24.94
N GLY A 174 -47.02 -5.04 -24.91
CA GLY A 174 -47.98 -4.48 -23.96
C GLY A 174 -47.90 -5.18 -22.60
N ILE A 175 -47.47 -4.45 -21.57
CA ILE A 175 -47.66 -4.87 -20.16
C ILE A 175 -48.96 -4.22 -19.67
N LYS A 176 -50.01 -5.02 -19.49
CA LYS A 176 -51.28 -4.62 -18.85
C LYS A 176 -51.05 -4.48 -17.34
N LEU A 177 -51.07 -3.25 -16.83
CA LEU A 177 -51.25 -3.00 -15.40
C LEU A 177 -52.75 -3.01 -15.06
N LYS A 178 -53.12 -3.91 -14.15
CA LYS A 178 -54.47 -4.02 -13.58
C LYS A 178 -54.80 -2.75 -12.79
N LYS A 179 -55.95 -2.15 -13.12
CA LYS A 179 -56.59 -1.03 -12.46
C LYS A 179 -57.19 -1.50 -11.13
N THR A 180 -56.59 -1.14 -10.00
CA THR A 180 -57.21 -1.28 -8.68
C THR A 180 -57.93 0.00 -8.26
N ARG A 181 -59.08 -0.22 -7.61
CA ARG A 181 -60.15 0.73 -7.28
C ARG A 181 -59.69 1.98 -6.51
N LYS A 182 -60.33 3.11 -6.86
CA LYS A 182 -60.59 4.25 -5.96
C LYS A 182 -61.50 3.79 -4.82
N VAL A 183 -61.13 4.10 -3.58
CA VAL A 183 -62.05 4.30 -2.46
C VAL A 183 -61.75 5.68 -1.89
N THR A 184 -62.78 6.51 -1.86
CA THR A 184 -62.80 7.84 -1.28
C THR A 184 -63.27 7.74 0.16
N ALA A 185 -62.59 8.40 1.10
CA ALA A 185 -63.21 9.02 2.28
C ALA A 185 -62.23 9.98 2.96
N ASP A 186 -62.72 11.19 3.21
CA ASP A 186 -62.19 12.23 4.07
C ASP A 186 -61.89 11.73 5.50
N THR A 187 -60.95 12.35 6.22
CA THR A 187 -61.24 13.35 7.28
C THR A 187 -59.91 13.72 7.98
N SER A 188 -59.83 14.99 8.36
CA SER A 188 -58.78 15.72 9.08
C SER A 188 -58.11 15.01 10.25
N ALA A 189 -56.78 15.16 10.36
CA ALA A 189 -56.10 15.31 11.65
C ALA A 189 -54.74 16.01 11.46
N THR A 190 -54.63 17.17 12.10
CA THR A 190 -53.41 17.91 12.42
C THR A 190 -52.39 17.02 13.11
N GLY A 191 -51.20 16.88 12.51
CA GLY A 191 -50.08 16.14 13.08
C GLY A 191 -48.76 16.76 12.64
N TRP A 192 -48.08 17.39 13.59
CA TRP A 192 -46.75 17.97 13.43
C TRP A 192 -45.75 16.91 12.99
N LEU A 193 -45.20 17.07 11.78
CA LEU A 193 -44.17 16.16 11.27
C LEU A 193 -42.79 16.71 11.65
N ASN A 194 -42.24 16.09 12.70
CA ASN A 194 -40.84 16.21 13.11
C ASN A 194 -39.93 15.90 11.91
N ILE A 195 -39.20 16.91 11.44
CA ILE A 195 -38.07 16.74 10.53
C ILE A 195 -36.95 16.08 11.33
N SER A 196 -36.93 14.74 11.32
CA SER A 196 -35.77 13.98 11.76
C SER A 196 -34.68 14.13 10.71
N LEU A 197 -33.85 15.16 10.90
CA LEU A 197 -32.53 15.26 10.30
C LEU A 197 -31.82 13.92 10.42
N LEU A 198 -31.42 13.36 9.27
CA LEU A 198 -30.38 12.35 9.17
C LEU A 198 -29.11 12.88 9.87
N ARG A 199 -28.97 12.55 11.15
CA ARG A 199 -27.72 12.65 11.89
C ARG A 199 -26.75 11.65 11.26
N LEU A 200 -25.86 12.14 10.42
CA LEU A 200 -24.60 11.48 10.11
C LEU A 200 -23.88 11.22 11.44
N PRO A 201 -23.54 9.97 11.81
CA PRO A 201 -22.73 9.74 12.99
C PRO A 201 -21.33 10.30 12.74
N SER A 202 -20.89 11.12 13.67
CA SER A 202 -19.52 11.62 13.82
C SER A 202 -18.50 10.48 13.79
N LEU A 203 -17.88 10.25 12.63
CA LEU A 203 -16.69 9.41 12.48
C LEU A 203 -15.45 10.25 12.79
N PHE A 204 -15.25 10.53 14.08
CA PHE A 204 -13.95 10.87 14.65
C PHE A 204 -13.89 10.25 16.05
N SER A 205 -13.72 8.93 16.09
CA SER A 205 -13.08 8.27 17.23
C SER A 205 -11.68 7.85 16.79
N LEU A 206 -10.68 8.43 17.44
CA LEU A 206 -9.30 7.93 17.41
C LEU A 206 -9.32 6.50 17.99
N GLY A 207 -9.41 5.51 17.11
CA GLY A 207 -9.14 4.12 17.45
C GLY A 207 -7.63 3.95 17.63
N LEU A 208 -7.19 3.84 18.89
CA LEU A 208 -5.91 3.25 19.25
C LEU A 208 -5.84 1.85 18.63
N TYR A 209 -5.02 1.67 17.60
CA TYR A 209 -4.72 0.37 17.02
C TYR A 209 -3.94 -0.46 18.05
N ARG A 210 -4.66 -1.33 18.76
CA ARG A 210 -4.10 -2.39 19.60
C ARG A 210 -3.66 -3.51 18.66
N ASN A 211 -2.36 -3.75 18.61
CA ASN A 211 -1.75 -4.75 17.73
C ASN A 211 -1.88 -6.15 18.38
N ASP A 212 -3.06 -6.77 18.27
CA ASP A 212 -3.28 -8.17 18.65
C ASP A 212 -3.12 -9.07 17.42
N THR A 213 -1.87 -9.43 17.11
CA THR A 213 -1.54 -10.52 16.18
C THR A 213 -0.47 -11.42 16.76
N MET A 214 -0.78 -12.11 17.86
CA MET A 214 -0.06 -13.33 18.24
C MET A 214 -0.87 -14.16 19.25
N TYR A 215 -1.92 -14.85 18.81
CA TYR A 215 -2.46 -16.06 19.47
C TYR A 215 -3.48 -16.74 18.55
N ARG A 216 -2.99 -17.57 17.61
CA ARG A 216 -3.78 -18.63 16.96
C ARG A 216 -2.90 -19.84 16.64
N GLN A 217 -2.38 -20.47 17.68
CA GLN A 217 -2.05 -21.90 17.71
C GLN A 217 -2.15 -22.35 19.16
N LEU A 218 -3.34 -22.79 19.59
CA LEU A 218 -3.58 -23.72 20.69
C LEU A 218 -5.10 -23.86 20.87
N SER A 219 -5.71 -24.71 20.04
CA SER A 219 -7.05 -25.24 20.29
C SER A 219 -7.17 -26.62 19.67
N ALA A 220 -6.57 -27.61 20.31
CA ALA A 220 -7.01 -29.01 20.27
C ALA A 220 -6.17 -29.80 21.27
N HIS A 221 -6.74 -30.10 22.44
CA HIS A 221 -6.72 -31.43 23.06
C HIS A 221 -7.25 -31.35 24.50
N ARG A 222 -8.54 -31.68 24.65
CA ARG A 222 -9.05 -32.35 25.84
C ARG A 222 -9.96 -33.48 25.36
N SER A 223 -9.44 -34.71 25.43
CA SER A 223 -10.23 -35.93 25.47
C SER A 223 -9.51 -36.86 26.44
N LEU A 224 -10.27 -37.31 27.43
CA LEU A 224 -9.90 -38.11 28.58
C LEU A 224 -10.23 -39.59 28.27
N VAL A 225 -9.46 -40.52 28.86
CA VAL A 225 -9.66 -42.00 28.98
C VAL A 225 -9.53 -42.76 27.64
N ILE A 226 -8.77 -43.85 27.46
CA ILE A 226 -8.60 -45.08 28.25
C ILE A 226 -7.16 -45.63 28.10
N ALA A 227 -6.63 -46.16 29.20
CA ALA A 227 -5.37 -46.89 29.27
C ALA A 227 -5.44 -48.22 28.49
N GLY A 228 -4.46 -48.45 27.63
CA GLY A 228 -4.20 -49.75 27.01
C GLY A 228 -2.70 -49.90 26.82
N TRP A 229 -2.09 -50.77 27.63
CA TRP A 229 -0.72 -51.23 27.43
C TRP A 229 -0.67 -52.06 26.14
N TYR A 230 0.23 -51.71 25.22
CA TYR A 230 0.63 -52.61 24.14
C TYR A 230 2.16 -52.73 24.08
N ASP A 231 2.55 -53.99 24.09
CA ASP A 231 3.88 -54.58 24.02
C ASP A 231 4.58 -54.20 22.71
N THR A 232 5.81 -53.70 22.80
CA THR A 232 6.68 -53.39 21.67
C THR A 232 7.75 -54.46 21.55
N THR A 233 7.36 -55.61 21.02
CA THR A 233 8.31 -56.64 20.57
C THR A 233 7.99 -57.11 19.15
N LYS A 234 8.98 -56.89 18.27
CA LYS A 234 9.18 -57.48 16.93
C LYS A 234 8.20 -57.10 15.81
N GLN A 235 8.59 -56.08 15.01
CA GLN A 235 8.22 -56.02 13.59
C GLN A 235 9.49 -55.94 12.73
N GLN A 236 9.66 -56.95 11.90
CA GLN A 236 10.69 -57.07 10.88
C GLN A 236 10.22 -56.32 9.62
N PRO A 237 11.08 -55.53 8.96
CA PRO A 237 10.67 -54.76 7.79
C PRO A 237 10.33 -55.68 6.59
N PRO A 238 9.34 -55.32 5.77
CA PRO A 238 8.97 -56.08 4.58
C PRO A 238 10.10 -56.05 3.52
N PRO A 239 10.28 -57.14 2.75
CA PRO A 239 11.31 -57.20 1.72
C PRO A 239 11.04 -56.20 0.60
N ALA A 240 12.11 -55.58 0.11
CA ALA A 240 12.08 -54.62 -0.99
C ALA A 240 11.45 -55.25 -2.26
N PRO A 241 10.55 -54.53 -2.96
CA PRO A 241 9.94 -55.05 -4.18
C PRO A 241 10.98 -55.18 -5.30
N SER A 242 10.92 -56.33 -5.99
CA SER A 242 11.77 -56.64 -7.14
C SER A 242 11.63 -55.60 -8.27
N PRO A 243 12.75 -55.19 -8.92
CA PRO A 243 12.77 -54.16 -9.97
C PRO A 243 11.94 -54.49 -11.21
N ALA A 244 11.43 -55.72 -11.37
CA ALA A 244 10.61 -56.12 -12.51
C ALA A 244 9.17 -55.56 -12.48
N THR A 245 8.64 -55.16 -11.31
CA THR A 245 7.23 -54.72 -11.18
C THR A 245 7.04 -53.21 -11.34
N ALA A 246 8.12 -52.42 -11.17
CA ALA A 246 8.06 -50.95 -11.29
C ALA A 246 7.99 -50.46 -12.76
N ALA A 247 8.49 -51.22 -13.72
CA ALA A 247 8.51 -50.82 -15.13
C ALA A 247 7.13 -50.95 -15.82
N LYS A 248 6.30 -51.93 -15.44
CA LYS A 248 4.98 -52.14 -16.05
C LYS A 248 3.93 -51.12 -15.62
N ASN A 249 4.02 -50.60 -14.38
CA ASN A 249 3.06 -49.62 -13.87
C ASN A 249 3.28 -48.19 -14.39
N THR A 250 4.47 -47.89 -14.93
CA THR A 250 4.79 -46.58 -15.51
C THR A 250 4.27 -46.46 -16.96
N ALA A 251 4.31 -47.54 -17.73
CA ALA A 251 3.80 -47.56 -19.12
C ALA A 251 2.28 -47.41 -19.19
N ALA A 252 1.53 -48.04 -18.27
CA ALA A 252 0.07 -47.92 -18.22
C ALA A 252 -0.42 -46.51 -17.82
N ARG A 253 0.34 -45.80 -16.98
CA ARG A 253 0.02 -44.41 -16.56
C ARG A 253 0.25 -43.38 -17.65
N ILE A 254 1.22 -43.59 -18.54
CA ILE A 254 1.53 -42.66 -19.64
C ILE A 254 0.47 -42.74 -20.76
N VAL A 255 -0.16 -43.89 -20.96
CA VAL A 255 -1.22 -44.07 -21.97
C VAL A 255 -2.56 -43.50 -21.49
N ALA A 256 -2.90 -43.63 -20.21
CA ALA A 256 -4.12 -43.06 -19.64
C ALA A 256 -4.10 -41.51 -19.56
N ALA A 257 -2.92 -40.89 -19.50
CA ALA A 257 -2.79 -39.42 -19.47
C ALA A 257 -2.96 -38.73 -20.83
N ARG A 258 -3.05 -39.48 -21.94
CA ARG A 258 -3.05 -38.93 -23.31
C ARG A 258 -4.44 -38.71 -23.92
N GLN A 259 -5.52 -39.13 -23.25
CA GLN A 259 -6.88 -39.07 -23.80
C GLN A 259 -7.75 -37.89 -23.31
N HIS A 260 -7.27 -37.05 -22.38
CA HIS A 260 -8.01 -35.89 -21.88
C HIS A 260 -7.33 -34.56 -22.24
N THR A 261 -7.24 -34.25 -23.53
CA THR A 261 -6.84 -32.91 -24.00
C THR A 261 -7.90 -32.32 -24.94
N GLU A 262 -9.11 -32.15 -24.40
CA GLU A 262 -10.07 -31.20 -24.99
C GLU A 262 -9.56 -29.78 -24.77
N ARG A 263 -9.38 -29.06 -25.88
CA ARG A 263 -8.87 -27.69 -25.95
C ARG A 263 -9.85 -26.71 -25.29
N LYS A 264 -9.69 -26.46 -24.00
CA LYS A 264 -10.26 -25.26 -23.37
C LYS A 264 -9.48 -24.03 -23.84
N PRO A 265 -10.15 -22.95 -24.28
CA PRO A 265 -9.47 -21.74 -24.72
C PRO A 265 -8.64 -21.16 -23.58
N THR A 266 -7.39 -20.82 -23.88
CA THR A 266 -6.44 -20.21 -22.95
C THR A 266 -7.01 -18.93 -22.35
N LEU A 267 -6.77 -18.70 -21.06
CA LEU A 267 -7.23 -17.54 -20.28
C LEU A 267 -6.96 -16.19 -20.99
N LEU A 268 -5.89 -16.10 -21.78
CA LEU A 268 -5.50 -14.94 -22.57
C LEU A 268 -6.46 -14.61 -23.74
N GLN A 269 -7.05 -15.62 -24.39
CA GLN A 269 -8.07 -15.39 -25.42
C GLN A 269 -9.36 -14.87 -24.77
N ARG A 270 -9.74 -15.42 -23.61
CA ARG A 270 -10.94 -15.01 -22.88
C ARG A 270 -10.87 -13.56 -22.37
N THR A 271 -9.68 -13.06 -22.03
CA THR A 271 -9.48 -11.64 -21.67
C THR A 271 -9.50 -10.70 -22.88
N GLY A 272 -9.09 -11.16 -24.06
CA GLY A 272 -9.12 -10.34 -25.28
C GLY A 272 -10.54 -10.07 -25.78
N ASP A 273 -11.41 -11.08 -25.74
CA ASP A 273 -12.79 -10.97 -26.20
C ASP A 273 -13.65 -10.10 -25.25
N PHE A 274 -13.40 -10.20 -23.93
CA PHE A 274 -14.08 -9.35 -22.94
C PHE A 274 -13.75 -7.86 -23.11
N ILE A 275 -12.52 -7.51 -23.49
CA ILE A 275 -12.11 -6.12 -23.75
C ILE A 275 -12.78 -5.59 -25.03
N LYS A 276 -12.90 -6.41 -26.08
CA LYS A 276 -13.61 -6.01 -27.31
C LYS A 276 -15.09 -5.75 -27.06
N GLU A 277 -15.73 -6.58 -26.24
CA GLU A 277 -17.14 -6.44 -25.89
C GLU A 277 -17.39 -5.24 -24.95
N ALA A 278 -16.51 -4.99 -23.98
CA ALA A 278 -16.58 -3.81 -23.12
C ALA A 278 -16.34 -2.49 -23.86
N LEU A 279 -15.62 -2.50 -24.99
CA LEU A 279 -15.38 -1.33 -25.84
C LEU A 279 -16.48 -1.11 -26.90
N THR A 280 -17.41 -2.05 -27.08
CA THR A 280 -18.54 -1.95 -28.01
C THR A 280 -19.87 -1.72 -27.30
N VAL A 281 -19.90 -0.87 -26.27
CA VAL A 281 -21.16 -0.39 -25.70
C VAL A 281 -21.78 0.61 -26.70
N PRO A 282 -22.94 0.30 -27.32
CA PRO A 282 -23.59 1.25 -28.21
C PRO A 282 -24.05 2.45 -27.37
N TYR A 283 -23.49 3.61 -27.67
CA TYR A 283 -23.92 4.89 -27.11
C TYR A 283 -25.39 5.09 -27.48
N ARG A 284 -26.30 4.97 -26.51
CA ARG A 284 -27.69 5.42 -26.66
C ARG A 284 -27.70 6.92 -26.35
N PRO A 285 -27.91 7.80 -27.34
CA PRO A 285 -28.14 9.21 -27.07
C PRO A 285 -29.40 9.34 -26.20
N SER A 286 -29.29 10.03 -25.06
CA SER A 286 -30.44 10.40 -24.23
C SER A 286 -31.24 11.46 -24.99
N THR A 287 -32.45 11.12 -25.43
CA THR A 287 -33.25 11.96 -26.34
C THR A 287 -34.15 12.99 -25.65
N ASN A 288 -34.05 13.22 -24.34
CA ASN A 288 -35.11 13.95 -23.61
C ASN A 288 -34.70 15.26 -22.89
N ASP A 289 -33.53 15.86 -23.16
CA ASP A 289 -33.17 17.16 -22.58
C ASP A 289 -33.05 18.28 -23.64
N THR A 290 -34.19 18.81 -24.08
CA THR A 290 -34.29 20.01 -24.95
C THR A 290 -34.10 21.32 -24.18
N ARG A 291 -33.04 21.46 -23.38
CA ARG A 291 -32.73 22.73 -22.69
C ARG A 291 -31.29 23.18 -22.90
N SER A 292 -31.09 23.97 -23.96
CA SER A 292 -29.93 24.85 -24.16
C SER A 292 -28.56 24.17 -24.06
N GLU A 293 -28.40 23.08 -24.80
CA GLU A 293 -27.10 22.55 -25.20
C GLU A 293 -26.45 23.55 -26.17
N ASN A 294 -25.75 24.55 -25.63
CA ASN A 294 -24.64 25.15 -26.36
C ASN A 294 -23.71 23.97 -26.67
N SER A 295 -23.63 23.61 -27.95
CA SER A 295 -22.89 22.48 -28.44
C SER A 295 -21.46 22.52 -27.91
N ASP A 296 -21.21 21.77 -26.84
CA ASP A 296 -19.89 21.27 -26.44
C ASP A 296 -19.45 20.26 -27.51
N ALA A 297 -19.37 20.73 -28.76
CA ALA A 297 -18.61 20.06 -29.79
C ALA A 297 -17.27 19.71 -29.15
N ALA A 298 -16.78 18.50 -29.41
CA ALA A 298 -15.53 18.00 -28.88
C ALA A 298 -14.35 18.76 -29.50
N THR A 299 -14.31 20.08 -29.31
CA THR A 299 -13.21 20.95 -29.64
C THR A 299 -12.07 20.45 -28.77
N PHE A 300 -11.06 19.89 -29.44
CA PHE A 300 -9.76 19.57 -28.84
C PHE A 300 -9.21 20.87 -28.26
N ALA A 301 -9.59 21.17 -27.02
CA ALA A 301 -9.15 22.35 -26.34
C ALA A 301 -7.64 22.17 -26.10
N LEU A 302 -6.83 22.78 -26.95
CA LEU A 302 -5.37 22.88 -26.80
C LEU A 302 -4.97 23.87 -25.71
N ALA A 303 -5.92 24.30 -24.87
CA ALA A 303 -5.65 25.22 -23.78
C ALA A 303 -4.78 24.51 -22.71
N PRO A 304 -3.57 25.04 -22.41
CA PRO A 304 -2.75 24.48 -21.35
C PRO A 304 -3.49 24.60 -20.02
N PHE A 305 -3.31 23.60 -19.16
CA PHE A 305 -3.89 23.57 -17.84
C PHE A 305 -2.82 23.28 -16.79
N VAL A 306 -3.09 23.74 -15.56
CA VAL A 306 -2.36 23.32 -14.37
C VAL A 306 -3.36 22.84 -13.33
N ARG A 307 -3.11 21.67 -12.75
CA ARG A 307 -3.86 21.15 -11.60
C ARG A 307 -2.89 20.83 -10.49
N THR A 308 -3.28 21.12 -9.26
CA THR A 308 -2.55 20.69 -8.08
C THR A 308 -3.51 19.95 -7.17
N GLY A 309 -3.03 18.97 -6.43
CA GLY A 309 -3.88 18.16 -5.56
C GLY A 309 -3.08 17.33 -4.60
N VAL A 310 -3.80 16.59 -3.77
CA VAL A 310 -3.24 15.60 -2.86
C VAL A 310 -4.02 14.31 -3.07
N TYR A 311 -3.30 13.20 -3.12
CA TYR A 311 -3.91 11.87 -3.12
C TYR A 311 -3.25 10.97 -2.08
N ALA A 312 -3.95 9.91 -1.72
CA ALA A 312 -3.44 8.80 -0.93
C ALA A 312 -3.44 7.53 -1.79
N ASP A 313 -2.45 6.68 -1.55
CA ASP A 313 -2.40 5.31 -2.07
C ASP A 313 -1.96 4.36 -0.96
N GLU A 314 -1.92 3.06 -1.25
CA GLU A 314 -1.55 2.03 -0.28
C GLU A 314 -0.09 2.10 0.21
N THR A 315 0.78 2.82 -0.51
CA THR A 315 2.21 2.89 -0.20
C THR A 315 2.57 4.19 0.51
N PHE A 316 1.91 5.28 0.15
CA PHE A 316 2.15 6.64 0.62
C PHE A 316 0.83 7.30 1.00
N TYR A 317 0.76 7.75 2.26
CA TYR A 317 -0.44 8.36 2.82
C TYR A 317 -0.71 9.75 2.26
N VAL A 318 0.34 10.48 1.87
CA VAL A 318 0.25 11.87 1.43
C VAL A 318 1.09 12.07 0.17
N ASN A 319 0.41 12.41 -0.93
CA ASN A 319 1.03 12.61 -2.23
C ASN A 319 0.64 13.96 -2.89
N PRO A 320 1.21 15.10 -2.46
CA PRO A 320 1.06 16.36 -3.17
C PRO A 320 1.54 16.21 -4.62
N THR A 321 0.70 16.64 -5.55
CA THR A 321 0.86 16.33 -6.97
C THR A 321 0.48 17.51 -7.84
N LEU A 322 1.31 17.77 -8.85
CA LEU A 322 1.15 18.80 -9.85
C LEU A 322 1.01 18.15 -11.23
N HIS A 323 -0.07 18.47 -11.93
CA HIS A 323 -0.28 18.13 -13.34
C HIS A 323 -0.15 19.41 -14.17
N LEU A 324 0.66 19.36 -15.23
CA LEU A 324 0.90 20.49 -16.11
C LEU A 324 0.96 20.03 -17.58
N GLY A 325 0.22 20.68 -18.47
CA GLY A 325 0.25 20.35 -19.90
C GLY A 325 -1.10 20.53 -20.59
N LEU A 326 -1.37 19.70 -21.58
CA LEU A 326 -2.59 19.74 -22.38
C LEU A 326 -3.62 18.74 -21.87
N PRO A 327 -4.94 18.98 -22.06
CA PRO A 327 -5.99 18.07 -21.58
C PRO A 327 -5.82 16.61 -21.99
N PHE A 328 -5.21 16.33 -23.14
CA PHE A 328 -4.96 14.98 -23.63
C PHE A 328 -3.55 14.45 -23.33
N LEU A 329 -2.58 15.31 -22.96
CA LEU A 329 -1.21 14.91 -22.65
C LEU A 329 -0.58 15.90 -21.66
N TYR A 330 -0.19 15.41 -20.49
CA TYR A 330 0.34 16.25 -19.41
C TYR A 330 1.48 15.57 -18.67
N GLY A 331 2.37 16.38 -18.10
CA GLY A 331 3.38 15.96 -17.16
C GLY A 331 2.80 15.85 -15.75
N VAL A 332 3.35 14.92 -14.96
CA VAL A 332 3.02 14.68 -13.56
C VAL A 332 4.27 14.83 -12.73
N LEU A 333 4.22 15.65 -11.68
CA LEU A 333 5.24 15.75 -10.66
C LEU A 333 4.56 15.49 -9.31
N THR A 334 5.08 14.55 -8.52
CA THR A 334 4.51 14.21 -7.22
C THR A 334 5.61 14.03 -6.19
N TRP A 335 5.33 14.49 -4.97
CA TRP A 335 6.14 14.19 -3.80
C TRP A 335 5.31 13.26 -2.91
N SER A 336 5.86 12.11 -2.54
CA SER A 336 5.12 11.03 -1.90
C SER A 336 5.73 10.74 -0.55
N SER A 337 4.92 10.69 0.51
CA SER A 337 5.40 10.45 1.87
C SER A 337 4.51 9.45 2.63
N ASN A 338 5.15 8.52 3.34
CA ASN A 338 4.51 7.63 4.30
C ASN A 338 4.91 7.98 5.75
N LEU A 339 5.31 9.24 5.98
CA LEU A 339 5.83 9.82 7.23
C LEU A 339 7.23 9.35 7.63
N ASN A 340 7.61 8.13 7.29
CA ASN A 340 8.95 7.61 7.55
C ASN A 340 9.91 7.89 6.39
N LYS A 341 9.38 7.93 5.17
CA LYS A 341 10.14 7.99 3.91
C LYS A 341 9.44 8.90 2.94
N SER A 342 10.25 9.57 2.11
CA SER A 342 9.76 10.47 1.08
C SER A 342 10.41 10.17 -0.27
N LEU A 343 9.62 10.23 -1.34
CA LEU A 343 10.04 9.97 -2.71
C LEU A 343 9.48 11.06 -3.63
N VAL A 344 10.34 11.64 -4.46
CA VAL A 344 9.89 12.46 -5.60
C VAL A 344 9.71 11.56 -6.80
N ARG A 345 8.58 11.68 -7.49
CA ARG A 345 8.29 10.96 -8.73
C ARG A 345 7.88 11.95 -9.80
N TYR A 346 8.22 11.63 -11.03
CA TYR A 346 7.82 12.38 -12.20
C TYR A 346 7.35 11.42 -13.29
N GLY A 347 6.58 11.93 -14.23
CA GLY A 347 6.02 11.10 -15.29
C GLY A 347 5.12 11.86 -16.24
N ALA A 348 4.33 11.10 -16.98
CA ALA A 348 3.38 11.63 -17.95
C ALA A 348 2.04 10.92 -17.82
N GLY A 349 0.98 11.60 -18.23
CA GLY A 349 -0.35 11.03 -18.34
C GLY A 349 -1.11 11.54 -19.54
N THR A 350 -2.09 10.77 -19.96
CA THR A 350 -3.08 11.13 -20.96
C THR A 350 -4.47 11.07 -20.35
N SER A 351 -5.42 11.80 -20.92
CA SER A 351 -6.81 11.70 -20.50
C SER A 351 -7.79 11.77 -21.65
N VAL A 352 -8.87 11.00 -21.52
CA VAL A 352 -9.99 10.95 -22.45
C VAL A 352 -11.24 11.44 -21.72
N ARG A 353 -12.02 12.31 -22.37
CA ARG A 353 -13.30 12.77 -21.82
C ARG A 353 -14.34 11.67 -21.97
N LEU A 354 -15.13 11.48 -20.92
CA LEU A 354 -16.35 10.68 -20.92
C LEU A 354 -17.56 11.61 -20.79
N ALA A 355 -18.77 11.04 -20.86
CA ALA A 355 -20.01 11.77 -20.58
C ALA A 355 -20.07 12.31 -19.15
N ASP A 356 -20.99 13.24 -18.89
CA ASP A 356 -21.34 13.73 -17.56
C ASP A 356 -20.17 14.31 -16.75
N ASN A 357 -19.25 15.03 -17.40
CA ASN A 357 -18.06 15.61 -16.77
C ASN A 357 -17.07 14.61 -16.17
N TRP A 358 -17.14 13.34 -16.57
CA TRP A 358 -16.12 12.34 -16.24
C TRP A 358 -14.95 12.43 -17.22
N ARG A 359 -13.76 12.07 -16.73
CA ARG A 359 -12.59 11.81 -17.57
C ARG A 359 -11.88 10.56 -17.09
N MET A 360 -11.35 9.79 -18.02
CA MET A 360 -10.43 8.69 -17.71
C MET A 360 -9.01 9.16 -17.93
N HIS A 361 -8.14 8.85 -16.99
CA HIS A 361 -6.73 9.19 -17.02
C HIS A 361 -5.90 7.91 -17.01
N LEU A 362 -4.92 7.84 -17.89
CA LEU A 362 -3.84 6.85 -17.83
C LEU A 362 -2.55 7.60 -17.54
N GLN A 363 -1.88 7.25 -16.44
CA GLN A 363 -0.64 7.92 -16.03
C GLN A 363 0.45 6.91 -15.67
N VAL A 364 1.69 7.25 -16.00
CA VAL A 364 2.88 6.46 -15.65
C VAL A 364 3.87 7.40 -14.97
N THR A 365 4.30 7.05 -13.76
CA THR A 365 5.27 7.81 -12.96
C THR A 365 6.42 6.92 -12.53
N THR A 366 7.62 7.49 -12.45
CA THR A 366 8.82 6.81 -11.97
C THR A 366 9.53 7.69 -10.95
N GLY A 367 10.24 7.07 -10.01
CA GLY A 367 11.09 7.77 -9.05
C GLY A 367 12.10 6.82 -8.41
N SER A 368 13.21 7.38 -7.94
CA SER A 368 14.27 6.65 -7.24
C SER A 368 14.33 7.04 -5.77
N LEU A 369 14.48 6.06 -4.89
CA LEU A 369 14.65 6.22 -3.45
C LEU A 369 16.00 5.63 -3.06
N ASN A 370 16.89 6.49 -2.55
CA ASN A 370 18.16 6.07 -1.96
C ASN A 370 18.03 6.20 -0.44
N LEU A 371 18.20 5.09 0.26
CA LEU A 371 18.22 5.08 1.72
C LEU A 371 19.58 4.61 2.20
N ASN A 372 20.22 5.45 3.00
CA ASN A 372 21.43 5.13 3.73
C ASN A 372 21.01 4.80 5.15
N ALA A 373 21.16 3.54 5.52
CA ALA A 373 20.97 3.05 6.87
C ALA A 373 22.32 2.64 7.46
N THR A 374 22.42 2.74 8.77
CA THR A 374 23.56 2.21 9.51
C THR A 374 23.02 1.08 10.37
N ASP A 375 23.52 -0.12 10.15
CA ASP A 375 23.30 -1.23 11.06
C ASP A 375 24.43 -1.25 12.10
N HIS A 376 24.19 -1.79 13.30
CA HIS A 376 25.24 -1.95 14.30
C HIS A 376 25.40 -3.44 14.60
N ASP A 377 26.62 -3.95 14.44
CA ASP A 377 26.95 -5.30 14.92
C ASP A 377 26.88 -5.33 16.47
N THR A 378 26.87 -6.52 17.05
CA THR A 378 27.03 -6.82 18.48
C THR A 378 28.24 -6.12 19.13
N LEU A 379 29.28 -5.84 18.36
CA LEU A 379 30.45 -5.04 18.77
C LEU A 379 30.24 -3.52 18.66
N GLY A 380 29.03 -3.06 18.31
CA GLY A 380 28.67 -1.65 18.13
C GLY A 380 29.20 -1.02 16.83
N THR A 381 29.91 -1.79 16.00
CA THR A 381 30.48 -1.28 14.74
C THR A 381 29.38 -0.91 13.76
N ALA A 382 29.39 0.35 13.33
CA ALA A 382 28.50 0.87 12.30
C ALA A 382 28.81 0.22 10.94
N LEU A 383 27.85 -0.53 10.41
CA LEU A 383 27.90 -1.16 9.10
C LEU A 383 27.01 -0.36 8.14
N PRO A 384 27.59 0.37 7.18
CA PRO A 384 26.80 1.12 6.22
C PRO A 384 26.04 0.16 5.31
N LEU A 385 24.74 0.36 5.23
CA LEU A 385 23.83 -0.34 4.34
C LEU A 385 23.16 0.71 3.45
N GLU A 386 23.41 0.64 2.15
CA GLU A 386 22.77 1.50 1.16
C GLU A 386 21.72 0.70 0.40
N THR A 387 20.50 1.23 0.28
CA THR A 387 19.44 0.62 -0.53
C THR A 387 19.02 1.59 -1.61
N LYS A 388 19.24 1.20 -2.86
CA LYS A 388 18.78 1.93 -4.05
C LYS A 388 17.51 1.27 -4.56
N SER A 389 16.41 2.01 -4.58
CA SER A 389 15.13 1.51 -5.06
C SER A 389 14.62 2.36 -6.21
N ASN A 390 14.12 1.72 -7.27
CA ASN A 390 13.39 2.35 -8.35
C ASN A 390 11.92 1.96 -8.26
N TYR A 391 11.05 2.95 -8.26
CA TYR A 391 9.61 2.78 -8.11
C TYR A 391 8.90 3.28 -9.35
N LEU A 392 8.25 2.36 -10.06
CA LEU A 392 7.43 2.60 -11.24
C LEU A 392 5.96 2.40 -10.88
N LYS A 393 5.11 3.33 -11.25
CA LYS A 393 3.66 3.26 -11.03
C LYS A 393 2.91 3.61 -12.29
N ALA A 394 2.07 2.71 -12.77
CA ALA A 394 1.05 2.97 -13.79
C ALA A 394 -0.32 3.04 -13.13
N ALA A 395 -1.18 3.97 -13.53
CA ALA A 395 -2.49 4.14 -12.92
C ALA A 395 -3.57 4.46 -13.96
N LEU A 396 -4.73 3.85 -13.78
CA LEU A 396 -5.96 4.11 -14.52
C LEU A 396 -6.96 4.75 -13.56
N LEU A 397 -7.30 6.01 -13.80
CA LEU A 397 -8.08 6.83 -12.87
C LEU A 397 -9.34 7.39 -13.55
N ALA A 398 -10.45 7.42 -12.81
CA ALA A 398 -11.64 8.20 -13.13
C ALA A 398 -11.59 9.54 -12.40
N ASP A 399 -11.71 10.64 -13.15
CA ASP A 399 -11.76 12.03 -12.68
C ASP A 399 -13.19 12.54 -12.83
N LYS A 400 -13.83 12.87 -11.71
CA LYS A 400 -15.14 13.54 -11.66
C LYS A 400 -14.95 14.99 -11.24
N ARG A 401 -15.42 15.91 -12.09
CA ARG A 401 -15.51 17.32 -11.70
C ARG A 401 -16.61 17.53 -10.66
N VAL A 402 -16.26 18.13 -9.52
CA VAL A 402 -17.18 18.50 -8.44
C VAL A 402 -17.18 20.03 -8.31
N GLY A 403 -18.19 20.67 -8.89
CA GLY A 403 -18.26 22.13 -8.99
C GLY A 403 -17.32 22.73 -10.04
N LYS A 404 -16.87 23.98 -9.84
CA LYS A 404 -16.10 24.70 -10.86
C LYS A 404 -14.63 24.29 -10.92
N GLN A 405 -13.99 24.07 -9.77
CA GLN A 405 -12.53 23.93 -9.68
C GLN A 405 -12.07 22.63 -9.04
N PHE A 406 -12.91 21.96 -8.25
CA PHE A 406 -12.55 20.72 -7.58
C PHE A 406 -12.82 19.51 -8.47
N ARG A 407 -11.96 18.51 -8.32
CA ARG A 407 -12.02 17.23 -9.02
C ARG A 407 -11.71 16.12 -8.04
N LEU A 408 -12.49 15.06 -8.10
CA LEU A 408 -12.26 13.82 -7.38
C LEU A 408 -11.67 12.80 -8.34
N LEU A 409 -10.51 12.25 -7.98
CA LEU A 409 -9.84 11.22 -8.77
C LEU A 409 -9.83 9.93 -7.97
N ALA A 410 -10.30 8.85 -8.56
CA ALA A 410 -10.26 7.52 -7.97
C ALA A 410 -9.86 6.47 -9.01
N GLY A 411 -9.15 5.41 -8.63
CA GLY A 411 -8.80 4.38 -9.59
C GLY A 411 -7.90 3.27 -9.07
N VAL A 412 -7.42 2.47 -10.01
CA VAL A 412 -6.54 1.32 -9.77
C VAL A 412 -5.15 1.60 -10.28
N THR A 413 -4.15 1.02 -9.62
CA THR A 413 -2.75 1.26 -9.92
C THR A 413 -1.98 -0.04 -9.98
N PHE A 414 -1.05 -0.13 -10.92
CA PHE A 414 -0.04 -1.17 -10.99
C PHE A 414 1.28 -0.57 -10.52
N ASN A 415 1.85 -1.15 -9.48
CA ASN A 415 3.07 -0.65 -8.86
C ASN A 415 4.16 -1.69 -9.02
N GLN A 416 5.38 -1.23 -9.30
CA GLN A 416 6.57 -2.04 -9.38
C GLN A 416 7.71 -1.36 -8.61
N LEU A 417 8.30 -2.08 -7.67
CA LEU A 417 9.44 -1.65 -6.89
C LEU A 417 10.63 -2.57 -7.19
N SER A 418 11.70 -2.03 -7.75
CA SER A 418 12.98 -2.71 -7.91
C SER A 418 13.92 -2.19 -6.83
N SER A 419 14.53 -3.05 -6.03
CA SER A 419 15.49 -2.65 -4.99
C SER A 419 16.78 -3.45 -5.09
N THR A 420 17.90 -2.75 -4.97
CA THR A 420 19.24 -3.33 -4.84
C THR A 420 19.83 -2.89 -3.50
N TYR A 421 20.31 -3.86 -2.74
CA TYR A 421 20.91 -3.65 -1.43
C TYR A 421 22.42 -3.70 -1.56
N TYR A 422 23.11 -2.78 -0.92
CA TYR A 422 24.56 -2.69 -0.91
C TYR A 422 25.07 -2.78 0.53
N PHE A 423 25.97 -3.72 0.77
CA PHE A 423 26.69 -3.87 2.02
C PHE A 423 28.18 -3.64 1.75
N ARG A 424 28.77 -2.63 2.40
CA ARG A 424 30.18 -2.22 2.14
C ARG A 424 30.43 -2.01 0.63
N ASN A 425 29.53 -1.30 -0.04
CA ASN A 425 29.53 -1.04 -1.49
C ASN A 425 29.38 -2.26 -2.41
N ASN A 426 29.21 -3.47 -1.88
CA ASN A 426 28.96 -4.67 -2.68
C ASN A 426 27.46 -5.00 -2.69
N PRO A 427 26.87 -5.32 -3.86
CA PRO A 427 25.48 -5.74 -3.91
C PRO A 427 25.29 -7.05 -3.13
N VAL A 428 24.22 -7.12 -2.33
CA VAL A 428 23.87 -8.31 -1.54
C VAL A 428 22.41 -8.71 -1.77
N ALA A 429 22.15 -10.01 -1.74
CA ALA A 429 20.80 -10.53 -1.86
C ALA A 429 19.97 -10.20 -0.59
N PRO A 430 18.66 -9.94 -0.72
CA PRO A 430 17.80 -9.60 0.42
C PRO A 430 17.65 -10.71 1.46
N GLY A 431 17.98 -11.96 1.11
CA GLY A 431 17.73 -13.16 1.92
C GLY A 431 18.88 -13.56 2.86
N ASP A 432 20.07 -12.97 2.71
CA ASP A 432 21.27 -13.46 3.44
C ASP A 432 21.37 -12.98 4.89
N ARG A 433 20.58 -11.96 5.28
CA ARG A 433 20.42 -11.52 6.67
C ARG A 433 19.00 -11.03 6.91
N ASP A 434 18.60 -10.89 8.18
CA ASP A 434 17.35 -10.25 8.61
C ASP A 434 17.29 -8.76 8.16
N TYR A 435 17.12 -8.51 6.87
CA TYR A 435 16.96 -7.19 6.28
C TYR A 435 15.52 -6.62 6.22
N PRO A 436 14.44 -7.21 6.77
CA PRO A 436 13.10 -6.61 6.62
C PRO A 436 13.00 -5.24 7.32
N ARG A 437 13.89 -4.93 8.27
CA ARG A 437 14.01 -3.60 8.91
C ARG A 437 14.42 -2.50 7.93
N PHE A 438 15.06 -2.85 6.82
CA PHE A 438 15.61 -1.91 5.84
C PHE A 438 14.80 -1.88 4.54
N ALA A 439 13.66 -2.58 4.46
CA ALA A 439 12.80 -2.52 3.29
C ALA A 439 12.31 -1.08 3.07
N ASN A 440 12.76 -0.48 1.96
CA ASN A 440 12.49 0.90 1.57
C ASN A 440 11.00 1.20 1.52
N LEU A 441 10.21 0.33 0.92
CA LEU A 441 8.76 0.39 1.00
C LEU A 441 8.28 -1.00 1.38
N GLN A 442 7.23 -1.07 2.19
CA GLN A 442 6.56 -2.32 2.52
C GLN A 442 5.33 -2.41 1.62
N PRO A 443 5.46 -2.94 0.39
CA PRO A 443 4.28 -3.15 -0.44
C PRO A 443 3.33 -4.13 0.26
N PRO A 444 2.02 -3.98 0.07
CA PRO A 444 1.06 -4.95 0.56
C PRO A 444 1.35 -6.32 -0.06
N GLY A 445 1.45 -7.33 0.79
CA GLY A 445 1.65 -8.71 0.38
C GLY A 445 2.91 -9.36 0.97
N PRO A 446 3.01 -10.69 0.90
CA PRO A 446 4.20 -11.42 1.33
C PRO A 446 5.43 -10.98 0.53
N PRO A 447 6.64 -11.08 1.11
CA PRO A 447 7.89 -10.84 0.39
C PRO A 447 8.09 -11.95 -0.65
N TYR A 448 7.40 -11.86 -1.78
CA TYR A 448 7.61 -12.76 -2.91
C TYR A 448 8.75 -12.21 -3.76
N GLY A 449 9.91 -12.85 -3.69
CA GLY A 449 11.02 -12.56 -4.57
C GLY A 449 12.21 -13.44 -4.23
N ASN A 450 12.64 -14.24 -5.21
CA ASN A 450 13.86 -15.06 -5.19
C ASN A 450 15.04 -14.28 -4.59
N ASN A 451 15.98 -15.00 -3.94
CA ASN A 451 17.21 -14.51 -3.31
C ASN A 451 18.23 -13.91 -4.31
N ASN A 452 17.77 -13.20 -5.33
CA ASN A 452 18.62 -12.53 -6.31
C ASN A 452 18.93 -11.11 -5.81
N GLU A 453 20.09 -10.59 -6.20
CA GLU A 453 20.56 -9.22 -5.87
C GLU A 453 19.58 -8.11 -6.30
N ASN A 454 18.69 -8.41 -7.26
CA ASN A 454 17.65 -7.49 -7.70
C ASN A 454 16.28 -7.97 -7.22
N ASN A 455 15.79 -7.35 -6.13
CA ASN A 455 14.47 -7.64 -5.59
C ASN A 455 13.41 -6.82 -6.34
N LYS A 456 12.60 -7.50 -7.15
CA LYS A 456 11.47 -6.90 -7.86
C LYS A 456 10.17 -7.30 -7.18
N ARG A 457 9.40 -6.31 -6.73
CA ARG A 457 8.07 -6.50 -6.16
C ARG A 457 7.04 -5.80 -7.04
N GLN A 458 5.91 -6.45 -7.26
CA GLN A 458 4.80 -5.90 -8.04
C GLN A 458 3.49 -6.13 -7.29
N TRP A 459 2.59 -5.15 -7.35
CA TRP A 459 1.27 -5.28 -6.74
C TRP A 459 0.25 -4.37 -7.42
N ILE A 460 -1.02 -4.66 -7.19
CA ILE A 460 -2.15 -3.81 -7.57
C ILE A 460 -2.54 -2.99 -6.36
N GLY A 461 -2.72 -1.69 -6.56
CA GLY A 461 -3.05 -0.70 -5.55
C GLY A 461 -4.28 0.12 -5.89
N PHE A 462 -4.66 0.99 -4.97
CA PHE A 462 -5.80 1.90 -5.12
C PHE A 462 -5.34 3.35 -4.98
N TYR A 463 -6.03 4.23 -5.70
CA TYR A 463 -5.73 5.65 -5.73
C TYR A 463 -6.99 6.43 -5.39
N LEU A 464 -6.89 7.37 -4.46
CA LEU A 464 -7.96 8.32 -4.16
C LEU A 464 -7.36 9.71 -3.89
N GLY A 465 -7.85 10.74 -4.59
CA GLY A 465 -7.32 12.09 -4.45
C GLY A 465 -8.31 13.19 -4.78
N ILE A 466 -7.97 14.38 -4.28
CA ILE A 466 -8.72 15.61 -4.50
C ILE A 466 -7.78 16.61 -5.19
N PHE A 467 -8.25 17.18 -6.29
CA PHE A 467 -7.48 18.09 -7.12
C PHE A 467 -8.22 19.41 -7.32
N TYR A 468 -7.45 20.48 -7.38
CA TYR A 468 -7.87 21.84 -7.67
C TYR A 468 -7.29 22.26 -9.03
N GLN A 469 -8.16 22.69 -9.94
CA GLN A 469 -7.78 23.15 -11.28
C GLN A 469 -7.59 24.67 -11.29
N LEU A 470 -6.41 25.11 -11.74
CA LEU A 470 -6.09 26.51 -11.95
C LEU A 470 -6.41 26.88 -13.40
N ASP A 471 -7.46 27.69 -13.58
CA ASP A 471 -7.84 28.25 -14.88
C ASP A 471 -7.08 29.58 -15.08
N PHE A 472 -5.97 29.59 -15.82
CA PHE A 472 -5.18 30.80 -16.07
C PHE A 472 -5.70 31.66 -17.24
N LEU A 473 -6.52 31.08 -18.13
CA LEU A 473 -6.88 31.67 -19.43
C LEU A 473 -8.39 31.95 -19.55
N LYS A 474 -9.01 32.48 -18.49
CA LYS A 474 -10.39 32.98 -18.56
C LYS A 474 -10.44 34.44 -18.97
#